data_AF-A0A956LJJ7-F1
#
_entry.id   AF-A0A956LJJ7-F1
#
_cell.length_a   1.000
_cell.length_b   1.000
_cell.length_c   1.000
_cell.angle_alpha   90.00
_cell.angle_beta   90.00
_cell.angle_gamma   90.00
#
_symmetry.space_group_name_H-M   'P 1'
#
loop_
_entity.id
_entity.type
_entity.pdbx_description
1 polymer ?
#
loop_
_entity_poly.entity_id
_entity_poly.type
_entity_poly.pdbx_seq_one_letter_code
_entity_poly.pdbx_strand_id
1 'polypeptide(L)'
;VRPGGRVIFDLWSARGYVALGRRLGLRRERVFTRFVAPAAMLRAIERAGLTIVRRRGVGFGPLPPYWLEALGATRLGRLAHIQLFCCEVAGA
;
A
#
# COMPACT_ATOMS: atom_id res chain seq x y z
N VAL A 1 -8.44 3.36 -17.59
CA VAL A 1 -8.32 4.74 -17.05
C VAL A 1 -7.80 5.60 -18.18
N ARG A 2 -8.37 6.81 -18.39
CA ARG A 2 -8.00 7.67 -19.52
C ARG A 2 -6.56 8.21 -19.34
N PRO A 3 -5.84 8.56 -20.41
CA PRO A 3 -4.57 9.27 -20.31
C PRO A 3 -4.69 10.52 -19.43
N GLY A 4 -3.69 10.79 -18.58
CA GLY A 4 -3.73 11.85 -17.55
C GLY A 4 -4.63 11.54 -16.35
N GLY A 5 -5.35 10.41 -16.37
CA GLY A 5 -6.15 9.93 -15.25
C GLY A 5 -5.28 9.35 -14.13
N ARG A 6 -5.81 9.37 -12.91
CA ARG A 6 -5.14 8.83 -11.72
C ARG A 6 -5.77 7.51 -11.26
N VAL A 7 -4.93 6.60 -10.80
CA VAL A 7 -5.30 5.30 -10.24
C VAL A 7 -4.68 5.16 -8.87
N ILE A 8 -5.45 4.66 -7.91
CA ILE A 8 -4.94 4.33 -6.59
C ILE A 8 -4.83 2.81 -6.49
N PHE A 9 -3.65 2.34 -6.13
CA PHE A 9 -3.43 0.95 -5.75
C PHE A 9 -3.17 0.86 -4.26
N ASP A 10 -3.77 -0.13 -3.60
CA ASP A 10 -3.48 -0.48 -2.23
C ASP A 10 -2.67 -1.78 -2.16
N LEU A 11 -1.71 -1.81 -1.24
CA LEU A 11 -0.89 -2.98 -0.97
C LEU A 11 -0.94 -3.28 0.52
N TRP A 12 -1.61 -4.36 0.86
CA TRP A 12 -1.74 -4.84 2.22
C TRP A 12 -0.53 -5.65 2.65
N SER A 13 -0.03 -5.36 3.85
CA SER A 13 0.97 -6.20 4.50
C SER A 13 0.30 -7.32 5.30
N ALA A 14 1.02 -8.42 5.55
CA ALA A 14 0.55 -9.49 6.44
C ALA A 14 0.14 -8.96 7.82
N ARG A 15 0.92 -8.02 8.35
CA ARG A 15 0.61 -7.32 9.61
C ARG A 15 -0.69 -6.52 9.51
N GLY A 16 -0.98 -5.91 8.36
CA GLY A 16 -2.22 -5.19 8.12
C GLY A 16 -3.44 -6.08 8.19
N TYR A 17 -3.41 -7.25 7.56
CA TYR A 17 -4.50 -8.23 7.67
C TYR A 17 -4.68 -8.76 9.10
N VAL A 18 -3.60 -9.06 9.81
CA VAL A 18 -3.66 -9.48 11.22
C VAL A 18 -4.25 -8.38 12.11
N ALA A 19 -3.83 -7.13 11.91
CA ALA A 19 -4.34 -5.99 12.66
C ALA A 19 -5.82 -5.71 12.35
N LEU A 20 -6.24 -5.85 11.09
CA LEU A 20 -7.64 -5.75 10.69
C LEU A 20 -8.47 -6.86 11.35
N GLY A 21 -8.02 -8.12 11.28
CA GLY A 21 -8.71 -9.25 11.92
C GLY A 21 -8.93 -9.02 13.41
N ARG A 22 -7.89 -8.58 14.13
CA ARG A 22 -8.01 -8.22 15.57
C ARG A 22 -9.06 -7.14 15.83
N ARG A 23 -9.12 -6.09 14.99
CA ARG A 23 -10.12 -5.01 15.11
C ARG A 23 -11.54 -5.48 14.84
N LEU A 24 -11.71 -6.43 13.93
CA LEU A 24 -13.00 -7.02 13.58
C LEU A 24 -13.42 -8.17 14.52
N GLY A 25 -12.63 -8.46 15.57
CA GLY A 25 -12.91 -9.59 16.47
C GLY A 25 -12.57 -10.97 15.89
N LEU A 26 -11.97 -11.02 14.69
CA LEU A 26 -11.54 -12.22 13.98
C LEU A 26 -10.16 -12.67 14.50
N ARG A 27 -10.14 -13.31 15.67
CA ARG A 27 -8.91 -13.67 16.39
C ARG A 27 -8.33 -15.06 16.05
N ARG A 28 -9.05 -15.92 15.31
CA ARG A 28 -8.66 -17.32 15.03
C ARG A 28 -8.70 -17.69 13.54
N GLU A 29 -9.04 -16.74 12.69
CA GLU A 29 -9.27 -16.92 11.27
C GLU A 29 -7.95 -16.95 10.50
N ARG A 30 -7.82 -17.90 9.58
CA ARG A 30 -6.67 -17.98 8.68
C ARG A 30 -6.87 -17.00 7.54
N VAL A 31 -5.89 -16.11 7.34
CA VAL A 31 -5.88 -15.18 6.21
C VAL A 31 -5.24 -15.88 5.01
N PHE A 32 -6.03 -16.14 3.96
CA PHE A 32 -5.53 -16.63 2.68
C PHE A 32 -5.45 -15.47 1.70
N THR A 33 -4.24 -14.98 1.44
CA THR A 33 -4.02 -13.89 0.49
C THR A 33 -2.72 -14.09 -0.25
N ARG A 34 -2.67 -13.64 -1.50
CA ARG A 34 -1.45 -13.64 -2.29
C ARG A 34 -0.64 -12.41 -1.91
N PHE A 35 0.37 -12.62 -1.07
CA PHE A 35 1.26 -11.53 -0.69
C PHE A 35 2.10 -11.07 -1.88
N VAL A 36 1.96 -9.79 -2.21
CA VAL A 36 2.81 -9.12 -3.19
C VAL A 36 3.86 -8.32 -2.42
N ALA A 37 5.14 -8.56 -2.69
CA ALA A 37 6.21 -7.76 -2.11
C ALA A 37 6.14 -6.32 -2.64
N PRO A 38 6.44 -5.28 -1.82
CA PRO A 38 6.42 -3.89 -2.28
C PRO A 38 7.27 -3.65 -3.53
N ALA A 39 8.44 -4.29 -3.63
CA ALA A 39 9.29 -4.21 -4.82
C ALA A 39 8.64 -4.82 -6.08
N ALA A 40 7.84 -5.88 -5.93
CA ALA A 40 7.11 -6.47 -7.04
C ALA A 40 5.98 -5.55 -7.51
N MET A 41 5.29 -4.87 -6.58
CA MET A 41 4.27 -3.87 -6.91
C MET A 41 4.86 -2.69 -7.67
N LEU A 42 5.98 -2.13 -7.20
CA LEU A 42 6.67 -1.03 -7.89
C LEU A 42 7.04 -1.39 -9.33
N ARG A 43 7.64 -2.57 -9.54
CA ARG A 43 7.97 -3.06 -10.88
C ARG A 43 6.73 -3.27 -11.75
N ALA A 44 5.61 -3.71 -11.17
CA ALA A 44 4.37 -3.89 -11.92
C ALA A 44 3.80 -2.53 -12.38
N ILE A 45 3.85 -1.51 -11.52
CA ILE A 45 3.44 -0.14 -11.85
C ILE A 45 4.32 0.43 -12.97
N GLU A 46 5.65 0.31 -12.86
CA GLU A 46 6.59 0.77 -13.89
C GLU A 46 6.35 0.08 -15.23
N ARG A 47 6.21 -1.25 -15.23
CA ARG A 47 5.94 -2.04 -16.46
C ARG A 47 4.59 -1.71 -17.09
N ALA A 48 3.63 -1.22 -16.30
CA ALA A 48 2.34 -0.76 -16.80
C ALA A 48 2.40 0.65 -17.42
N GLY A 49 3.58 1.28 -17.48
CA GLY A 49 3.75 2.63 -18.01
C GLY A 49 3.11 3.70 -17.12
N LEU A 50 2.99 3.44 -15.82
CA LEU A 50 2.37 4.34 -14.86
C LEU A 50 3.44 5.06 -14.04
N THR A 51 3.21 6.35 -13.77
CA THR A 51 4.11 7.17 -12.94
C THR A 51 3.55 7.29 -11.53
N ILE A 52 4.33 6.93 -10.50
CA ILE A 52 3.91 7.12 -9.11
C ILE A 52 4.04 8.60 -8.73
N VAL A 53 2.91 9.29 -8.58
CA VAL A 53 2.88 10.72 -8.23
C VAL A 53 2.74 10.98 -6.74
N ARG A 54 2.23 9.99 -5.99
CA ARG A 54 2.15 10.07 -4.52
C ARG A 54 2.16 8.67 -3.91
N ARG A 55 2.80 8.54 -2.75
CA ARG A 55 2.77 7.31 -1.95
C ARG A 55 2.44 7.63 -0.50
N ARG A 56 1.61 6.80 0.13
CA ARG A 56 1.21 6.98 1.54
C ARG A 56 1.18 5.65 2.28
N GLY A 57 1.53 5.66 3.56
CA GLY A 57 1.41 4.51 4.46
C GLY A 57 0.23 4.70 5.40
N VAL A 58 -0.54 3.64 5.62
CA VAL A 58 -1.66 3.61 6.57
C VAL A 58 -1.33 2.63 7.67
N GLY A 59 -1.39 3.08 8.92
CA GLY A 59 -1.27 2.26 10.12
C GLY A 59 -2.62 2.11 10.83
N PHE A 60 -2.76 1.02 11.58
CA PHE A 60 -3.90 0.75 12.48
C PHE A 60 -3.49 0.82 13.96
N GLY A 61 -2.30 1.33 14.24
CA GLY A 61 -1.82 1.60 15.60
C GLY A 61 -2.12 3.05 16.02
N PRO A 62 -1.67 3.47 17.21
CA PRO A 62 -1.86 4.84 17.70
C PRO A 62 -1.00 5.88 16.95
N LEU A 63 -0.08 5.43 16.09
CA LEU A 63 0.80 6.31 15.33
C LEU A 63 -0.03 7.11 14.31
N PRO A 64 -0.02 8.46 14.40
CA PRO A 64 -0.72 9.30 13.45
C PRO A 64 -0.19 9.08 12.01
N PRO A 65 -1.05 9.18 10.98
CA PRO A 65 -0.65 8.94 9.58
C PRO A 65 0.57 9.75 9.11
N TYR A 66 0.78 10.95 9.63
CA TYR A 66 1.90 11.83 9.27
C TYR A 66 3.28 11.32 9.75
N TRP A 67 3.33 10.49 10.81
CA TRP A 67 4.58 9.86 11.25
C TRP A 67 5.08 8.82 10.24
N LEU A 68 4.17 8.20 9.48
CA LEU A 68 4.55 7.29 8.42
C LEU A 68 5.02 8.03 7.17
N GLU A 69 4.54 9.24 6.92
CA GLU A 69 4.92 10.07 5.76
C GLU A 69 6.39 10.55 5.83
N ALA A 70 6.94 10.72 7.02
CA ALA A 70 8.35 11.07 7.24
C ALA A 70 9.33 9.90 6.98
N LEU A 71 8.83 8.69 6.76
CA LEU A 71 9.66 7.51 6.53
C LEU A 71 9.89 7.30 5.04
N GLY A 72 11.15 7.17 4.63
CA GLY A 72 11.51 6.77 3.27
C GLY A 72 10.82 5.46 2.84
N ALA A 73 10.64 5.30 1.53
CA ALA A 73 9.95 4.20 0.85
C ALA A 73 10.14 2.80 1.46
N THR A 74 11.36 2.48 1.91
CA THR A 74 11.73 1.18 2.46
C THR A 74 11.27 0.99 3.90
N ARG A 75 11.31 2.03 4.73
CA ARG A 75 10.85 1.98 6.14
C ARG A 75 9.33 2.01 6.22
N LEU A 76 8.70 2.77 5.32
CA LEU A 76 7.25 2.86 5.17
C LEU A 76 6.63 1.49 4.85
N GLY A 77 7.29 0.66 4.02
CA GLY A 77 6.83 -0.70 3.73
C GLY A 77 6.94 -1.71 4.87
N ARG A 78 7.78 -1.45 5.89
CA ARG A 78 7.90 -2.33 7.06
C ARG A 78 6.90 -1.99 8.17
N LEU A 79 6.49 -0.72 8.25
CA LEU A 79 5.69 -0.18 9.35
C LEU A 79 4.23 0.05 8.98
N ALA A 80 3.92 0.30 7.70
CA ALA A 80 2.55 0.45 7.25
C ALA A 80 1.81 -0.89 7.19
N HIS A 81 0.54 -0.85 7.58
CA HIS A 81 -0.40 -1.95 7.37
C HIS A 81 -0.92 -1.97 5.93
N ILE A 82 -1.11 -0.80 5.32
CA ILE A 82 -1.45 -0.63 3.91
C ILE A 82 -0.52 0.42 3.30
N GLN A 83 -0.03 0.17 2.09
CA GLN A 83 0.65 1.17 1.28
C GLN A 83 -0.24 1.57 0.13
N LEU A 84 -0.47 2.87 -0.03
CA LEU A 84 -1.24 3.44 -1.13
C LEU A 84 -0.28 4.05 -2.15
N PHE A 85 -0.47 3.72 -3.42
CA PHE A 85 0.24 4.27 -4.55
C PHE A 85 -0.75 5.01 -5.42
N CYS A 86 -0.62 6.33 -5.52
CA CYS A 86 -1.33 7.12 -6.51
C CYS A 86 -0.46 7.20 -7.75
N CYS A 87 -0.97 6.68 -8.85
CA CYS A 87 -0.27 6.57 -10.11
C CYS A 87 -1.01 7.37 -11.18
N GLU A 88 -0.27 8.03 -12.05
CA GLU A 88 -0.79 8.72 -13.22
C GLU A 88 -0.56 7.88 -14.47
N VAL A 89 -1.59 7.79 -15.32
CA VAL A 89 -1.49 7.17 -16.64
C VAL A 89 -0.80 8.15 -17.56
N ALA A 90 0.30 7.75 -18.19
CA ALA A 90 1.01 8.59 -19.15
C ALA A 90 0.03 9.22 -20.16
N GLY A 91 0.11 10.54 -20.33
CA GLY A 91 -0.56 11.26 -21.41
C GLY A 91 0.13 10.92 -22.73
N ALA A 92 -0.67 10.65 -23.78
CA ALA A 92 -0.17 10.56 -25.15
C ALA A 92 0.32 11.93 -25.63
#